data_AF-A0A1G8CJJ6-F1
#
_entry.id   AF-A0A1G8CJJ6-F1
#
_cell.length_a   1.000
_cell.length_b   1.000
_cell.length_c   1.000
_cell.angle_alpha   90.00
_cell.angle_beta   90.00
_cell.angle_gamma   90.00
#
_symmetry.space_group_name_H-M   'P 1'
#
loop_
_entity.id
_entity.type
_entity.pdbx_description
1 polymer ?
#
loop_
_entity_poly.entity_id
_entity_poly.type
_entity_poly.pdbx_seq_one_letter_code
_entity_poly.pdbx_strand_id
1 'polypeptide(L)'
;MNASAKAYRPHTLDEHPDLTPEEMGRRMLKLIDSLTSFNELSLKRVREVTRLPLYDIPEATSHGFGMHLPASDWYYVLSYYDDPQLPESKNVSYRFHNKIELVDMGPVCAVDYGAYVTALKTMGFREREDLARYDALHPYPRRNEQTGLLEPSPPQFRRLLDYFFTRNDVVVQIIPRREGDVPDEKLRHACVERIDVRRFGKGSRP
;
A
#
# COMPACT_ATOMS: atom_id res chain seq x y z
N MET A 1 8.37 6.07 37.56
CA MET A 1 9.03 7.03 36.66
C MET A 1 8.47 6.80 35.27
N ASN A 2 7.52 7.65 34.84
CA ASN A 2 6.90 7.52 33.52
C ASN A 2 7.90 8.00 32.46
N ALA A 3 8.43 7.06 31.68
CA ALA A 3 9.09 7.40 30.43
C ALA A 3 8.03 8.09 29.56
N SER A 4 8.24 9.38 29.28
CA SER A 4 7.43 10.12 28.32
C SER A 4 7.39 9.30 27.02
N ALA A 5 6.21 8.79 26.66
CA ALA A 5 6.03 8.09 25.39
C ALA A 5 6.44 9.08 24.29
N LYS A 6 7.50 8.76 23.53
CA LYS A 6 7.95 9.61 22.43
C LYS A 6 6.77 9.78 21.47
N ALA A 7 6.31 11.02 21.31
CA ALA A 7 5.26 11.35 20.37
C ALA A 7 5.68 10.94 18.94
N TYR A 8 4.73 10.42 18.17
CA TYR A 8 4.93 10.12 16.77
C TYR A 8 5.39 11.38 16.02
N ARG A 9 6.52 11.27 15.32
CA ARG A 9 6.98 12.27 14.34
C ARG A 9 7.63 11.56 13.16
N PRO A 10 7.61 12.17 11.96
CA PRO A 10 8.48 11.73 10.88
C PRO A 10 9.96 11.86 11.28
N HIS A 11 10.74 10.87 10.85
CA HIS A 11 12.20 10.84 10.93
C HIS A 11 12.83 11.23 9.59
N THR A 12 14.15 11.37 9.52
CA THR A 12 14.87 11.61 8.26
C THR A 12 16.02 10.61 8.09
N LEU A 13 16.57 10.53 6.87
CA LEU A 13 17.74 9.68 6.59
C LEU A 13 19.00 10.14 7.33
N ASP A 14 19.06 11.39 7.78
CA ASP A 14 20.16 11.86 8.64
C ASP A 14 20.13 11.19 10.03
N GLU A 15 18.93 10.87 10.53
CA GLU A 15 18.72 10.16 11.80
C GLU A 15 18.83 8.64 11.62
N HIS A 16 18.40 8.13 10.47
CA HIS A 16 18.32 6.70 10.15
C HIS A 16 18.78 6.41 8.72
N PRO A 17 20.10 6.45 8.44
CA PRO A 17 20.63 6.37 7.08
C PRO A 17 20.40 5.02 6.40
N ASP A 18 20.18 3.95 7.17
CA ASP A 18 19.88 2.62 6.65
C ASP A 18 18.40 2.44 6.25
N LEU A 19 17.51 3.31 6.73
CA LEU A 19 16.07 3.23 6.48
C LEU A 19 15.68 3.91 5.16
N THR A 20 16.28 3.46 4.07
CA THR A 20 15.89 3.87 2.71
C THR A 20 14.53 3.27 2.33
N PRO A 21 13.81 3.84 1.33
CA PRO A 21 12.61 3.22 0.77
C PRO A 21 12.81 1.76 0.36
N GLU A 22 13.95 1.45 -0.25
CA GLU A 22 14.29 0.09 -0.68
C GLU A 22 14.40 -0.86 0.49
N GLU A 23 15.16 -0.47 1.52
CA GLU A 23 15.39 -1.30 2.69
C GLU A 23 14.09 -1.54 3.46
N MET A 24 13.26 -0.50 3.61
CA MET A 24 11.94 -0.68 4.22
C MET A 24 11.04 -1.60 3.39
N GLY A 25 11.08 -1.50 2.05
CA GLY A 25 10.40 -2.45 1.16
C GLY A 25 10.83 -3.91 1.38
N ARG A 26 12.13 -4.17 1.50
CA ARG A 26 12.66 -5.51 1.82
C ARG A 26 12.21 -6.00 3.20
N ARG A 27 12.22 -5.13 4.21
CA ARG A 27 11.74 -5.46 5.56
C ARG A 27 10.23 -5.76 5.58
N MET A 28 9.45 -5.05 4.76
CA MET A 28 8.02 -5.31 4.56
C MET A 28 7.78 -6.68 3.90
N LEU A 29 8.53 -7.00 2.83
CA LEU A 29 8.50 -8.34 2.20
C LEU A 29 8.86 -9.45 3.19
N LYS A 30 9.86 -9.23 4.03
CA LYS A 30 10.24 -10.18 5.08
C LYS A 30 9.13 -10.39 6.13
N LEU A 31 8.43 -9.31 6.50
CA LEU A 31 7.25 -9.42 7.38
C LEU A 31 6.16 -10.26 6.71
N ILE A 32 5.82 -9.98 5.46
CA ILE A 32 4.83 -10.74 4.69
C ILE A 32 5.20 -12.23 4.64
N ASP A 33 6.45 -12.55 4.31
CA ASP A 33 6.89 -13.93 4.20
C ASP A 33 6.82 -14.69 5.54
N SER A 34 7.11 -13.99 6.65
CA SER A 34 7.05 -14.57 7.99
C SER A 34 5.64 -14.94 8.47
N LEU A 35 4.59 -14.49 7.79
CA LEU A 35 3.20 -14.75 8.17
C LEU A 35 2.67 -15.99 7.45
N THR A 36 2.52 -17.10 8.17
CA THR A 36 1.85 -18.31 7.65
C THR A 36 0.33 -18.25 7.87
N SER A 37 -0.11 -17.58 8.93
CA SER A 37 -1.50 -17.18 9.17
C SER A 37 -1.61 -15.69 9.53
N PHE A 38 -2.75 -15.06 9.26
CA PHE A 38 -2.99 -13.68 9.65
C PHE A 38 -3.06 -13.47 11.18
N ASN A 39 -3.42 -14.49 11.95
CA ASN A 39 -3.45 -14.41 13.42
C ASN A 39 -2.05 -14.17 14.03
N GLU A 40 -1.00 -14.45 13.27
CA GLU A 40 0.38 -14.20 13.64
C GLU A 40 0.76 -12.72 13.61
N LEU A 41 -0.03 -11.89 12.91
CA LEU A 41 0.21 -10.46 12.81
C LEU A 41 -0.06 -9.81 14.17
N SER A 42 0.98 -9.21 14.75
CA SER A 42 0.92 -8.48 16.01
C SER A 42 1.92 -7.32 16.00
N LEU A 43 1.66 -6.28 16.80
CA LEU A 43 2.61 -5.16 16.96
C LEU A 43 4.02 -5.65 17.31
N LYS A 44 4.12 -6.64 18.21
CA LYS A 44 5.40 -7.25 18.61
C LYS A 44 6.14 -7.82 17.39
N ARG A 45 5.46 -8.64 16.58
CA ARG A 45 6.06 -9.22 15.37
C ARG A 45 6.44 -8.17 14.34
N VAL A 46 5.60 -7.14 14.13
CA VAL A 46 5.93 -6.03 13.22
C VAL A 46 7.22 -5.34 13.66
N ARG A 47 7.36 -5.02 14.95
CA ARG A 47 8.58 -4.41 15.50
C ARG A 47 9.80 -5.34 15.38
N GLU A 48 9.65 -6.63 15.66
CA GLU A 48 10.74 -7.61 15.60
C GLU A 48 11.27 -7.83 14.18
N VAL A 49 10.38 -7.98 13.20
CA VAL A 49 10.78 -8.27 11.81
C VAL A 49 11.28 -7.02 11.09
N THR A 50 10.62 -5.87 11.29
CA THR A 50 11.02 -4.60 10.64
C THR A 50 12.12 -3.86 11.40
N ARG A 51 12.38 -4.25 12.66
CA ARG A 51 13.34 -3.58 13.56
C ARG A 51 13.03 -2.09 13.74
N LEU A 52 11.75 -1.70 13.67
CA LEU A 52 11.32 -0.32 13.83
C LEU A 52 10.57 -0.12 15.15
N PRO A 53 10.82 1.00 15.86
CA PRO A 53 10.01 1.40 16.99
C PRO A 53 8.72 2.06 16.48
N LEU A 54 7.67 1.29 16.22
CA LEU A 54 6.36 1.87 15.87
C LEU A 54 5.80 2.62 17.10
N TYR A 55 5.51 3.92 16.96
CA TYR A 55 5.00 4.80 18.01
C TYR A 55 3.48 4.84 17.99
N ASP A 56 2.86 5.03 19.15
CA ASP A 56 1.40 5.19 19.25
C ASP A 56 0.94 6.45 18.48
N ILE A 57 -0.12 6.30 17.69
CA ILE A 57 -0.82 7.39 17.02
C ILE A 57 -2.18 7.52 17.71
N PRO A 58 -2.32 8.42 18.70
CA PRO A 58 -3.48 8.46 19.60
C PRO A 58 -4.83 8.62 18.90
N GLU A 59 -4.85 9.30 17.75
CA GLU A 59 -6.08 9.64 17.01
C GLU A 59 -6.59 8.51 16.11
N ALA A 60 -5.80 7.46 15.90
CA ALA A 60 -6.06 6.48 14.83
C ALA A 60 -6.02 5.01 15.28
N THR A 61 -6.05 4.72 16.60
CA THR A 61 -5.88 3.36 17.19
C THR A 61 -4.80 2.55 16.47
N SER A 62 -3.70 3.22 16.12
CA SER A 62 -2.65 2.67 15.27
C SER A 62 -1.28 3.01 15.84
N HIS A 63 -0.29 2.25 15.37
CA HIS A 63 1.10 2.48 15.68
C HIS A 63 1.83 2.73 14.37
N GLY A 64 2.69 3.74 14.31
CA GLY A 64 3.35 4.12 13.07
C GLY A 64 4.82 4.45 13.23
N PHE A 65 5.55 4.28 12.13
CA PHE A 65 6.88 4.83 11.93
C PHE A 65 6.89 5.55 10.59
N GLY A 66 7.22 6.84 10.59
CA GLY A 66 7.22 7.68 9.41
C GLY A 66 8.61 8.21 9.08
N MET A 67 8.93 8.33 7.80
CA MET A 67 10.16 8.91 7.31
C MET A 67 9.84 9.96 6.27
N HIS A 68 10.46 11.13 6.42
CA HIS A 68 10.50 12.21 5.45
C HIS A 68 11.81 12.12 4.67
N LEU A 69 11.76 12.31 3.36
CA LEU A 69 12.88 12.35 2.44
C LEU A 69 13.06 13.79 1.93
N PRO A 70 13.80 14.66 2.65
CA PRO A 70 13.82 16.10 2.36
C PRO A 70 14.28 16.47 0.95
N ALA A 71 15.12 15.62 0.33
CA ALA A 71 15.59 15.85 -1.04
C ALA A 71 14.49 15.73 -2.11
N SER A 72 13.33 15.16 -1.77
CA SER A 72 12.24 14.89 -2.72
C SER A 72 10.84 15.18 -2.18
N ASP A 73 10.74 15.67 -0.94
CA ASP A 73 9.50 15.90 -0.18
C ASP A 73 8.57 14.68 -0.04
N TRP A 74 9.06 13.49 -0.41
CA TRP A 74 8.35 12.25 -0.21
C TRP A 74 8.38 11.81 1.25
N TYR A 75 7.31 11.15 1.65
CA TYR A 75 7.22 10.48 2.92
C TYR A 75 6.88 9.01 2.69
N TYR A 76 7.37 8.16 3.58
CA TYR A 76 6.83 6.83 3.72
C TYR A 76 6.41 6.56 5.16
N VAL A 77 5.37 5.76 5.33
CA VAL A 77 4.86 5.36 6.65
C VAL A 77 4.62 3.88 6.65
N LEU A 78 5.17 3.21 7.66
CA LEU A 78 4.73 1.89 8.08
C LEU A 78 3.76 2.08 9.24
N SER A 79 2.52 1.63 9.08
CA SER A 79 1.50 1.69 10.13
C SER A 79 0.92 0.31 10.42
N TYR A 80 0.70 0.03 11.69
CA TYR A 80 -0.01 -1.15 12.20
C TYR A 80 -1.29 -0.68 12.89
N TYR A 81 -2.43 -1.19 12.44
CA TYR A 81 -3.73 -0.91 13.01
C TYR A 81 -4.29 -2.18 13.66
N ASP A 82 -4.75 -2.08 14.90
CA ASP A 82 -5.36 -3.18 15.65
C ASP A 82 -6.30 -2.60 16.70
N ASP A 83 -7.55 -2.38 16.28
CA ASP A 83 -8.62 -1.90 17.15
C ASP A 83 -9.46 -3.10 17.63
N PRO A 84 -9.53 -3.36 18.94
CA PRO A 84 -10.36 -4.44 19.49
C PRO A 84 -11.85 -4.30 19.15
N GLN A 85 -12.34 -3.10 18.83
CA GLN A 85 -13.72 -2.85 18.42
C GLN A 85 -13.97 -3.16 16.93
N LEU A 86 -12.91 -3.14 16.11
CA LEU A 86 -12.96 -3.39 14.66
C LEU A 86 -11.88 -4.41 14.26
N PRO A 87 -11.96 -5.66 14.77
CA PRO A 87 -10.92 -6.68 14.54
C PRO A 87 -10.74 -7.03 13.05
N GLU A 88 -11.76 -6.83 12.22
CA GLU A 88 -11.69 -7.00 10.77
C GLU A 88 -10.87 -5.91 10.06
N SER A 89 -10.68 -4.77 10.71
CA SER A 89 -9.88 -3.65 10.19
C SER A 89 -8.40 -3.80 10.53
N LYS A 90 -8.01 -4.79 11.35
CA LYS A 90 -6.62 -5.09 11.67
C LYS A 90 -5.78 -5.22 10.41
N ASN A 91 -4.67 -4.47 10.33
CA ASN A 91 -3.80 -4.48 9.17
C ASN A 91 -2.39 -3.97 9.49
N VAL A 92 -1.47 -4.21 8.56
CA VAL A 92 -0.23 -3.44 8.44
C VAL A 92 -0.15 -2.85 7.04
N SER A 93 0.23 -1.58 6.95
CA SER A 93 0.29 -0.80 5.72
C SER A 93 1.67 -0.16 5.59
N TYR A 94 2.27 -0.28 4.41
CA TYR A 94 3.44 0.48 4.00
C TYR A 94 3.03 1.37 2.83
N ARG A 95 3.08 2.70 3.02
CA ARG A 95 2.57 3.68 2.06
C ARG A 95 3.56 4.81 1.83
N PHE A 96 3.68 5.22 0.58
CA PHE A 96 4.31 6.49 0.18
C PHE A 96 3.25 7.58 0.03
N HIS A 97 3.58 8.80 0.44
CA HIS A 97 2.75 9.96 0.19
C HIS A 97 3.61 11.19 -0.08
N ASN A 98 3.09 12.08 -0.91
CA ASN A 98 3.66 13.39 -1.16
C ASN A 98 2.51 14.41 -1.11
N LYS A 99 2.83 15.67 -0.83
CA LYS A 99 1.84 16.76 -0.86
C LYS A 99 1.27 17.00 -2.25
N ILE A 100 2.02 16.62 -3.29
CA ILE A 100 1.63 16.74 -4.69
C ILE A 100 1.27 15.35 -5.22
N GLU A 101 0.01 15.15 -5.61
CA GLU A 101 -0.51 13.83 -6.03
C GLU A 101 0.21 13.24 -7.26
N LEU A 102 0.64 14.08 -8.20
CA LEU A 102 1.22 13.66 -9.49
C LEU A 102 2.75 13.79 -9.55
N VAL A 103 3.43 13.93 -8.40
CA VAL A 103 4.90 14.07 -8.37
C VAL A 103 5.61 12.77 -8.77
N ASP A 104 6.75 12.88 -9.43
CA ASP A 104 7.59 11.74 -9.80
C ASP A 104 7.93 10.84 -8.57
N MET A 105 7.63 9.55 -8.68
CA MET A 105 7.88 8.53 -7.66
C MET A 105 9.30 7.96 -7.72
N GLY A 106 10.12 8.31 -8.71
CA GLY A 106 11.50 7.82 -8.85
C GLY A 106 12.31 7.80 -7.55
N PRO A 107 12.26 8.86 -6.71
CA PRO A 107 12.96 8.88 -5.42
C PRO A 107 12.53 7.80 -4.41
N VAL A 108 11.31 7.28 -4.54
CA VAL A 108 10.74 6.23 -3.66
C VAL A 108 10.52 4.90 -4.37
N CYS A 109 10.76 4.84 -5.68
CA CYS A 109 10.54 3.68 -6.54
C CYS A 109 11.70 2.66 -6.50
N ALA A 110 12.27 2.43 -5.33
CA ALA A 110 13.48 1.61 -5.22
C ALA A 110 13.20 0.10 -5.38
N VAL A 111 11.98 -0.35 -5.05
CA VAL A 111 11.48 -1.68 -5.40
C VAL A 111 10.27 -1.50 -6.30
N ASP A 112 10.42 -1.87 -7.56
CA ASP A 112 9.35 -1.76 -8.54
C ASP A 112 8.24 -2.81 -8.29
N TYR A 113 7.10 -2.58 -8.93
CA TYR A 113 5.94 -3.48 -8.82
C TYR A 113 6.29 -4.92 -9.23
N GLY A 114 7.05 -5.12 -10.30
CA GLY A 114 7.42 -6.45 -10.80
C GLY A 114 8.26 -7.23 -9.79
N ALA A 115 9.18 -6.56 -9.09
CA ALA A 115 9.98 -7.14 -8.03
C ALA A 115 9.11 -7.60 -6.85
N TYR A 116 8.13 -6.80 -6.41
CA TYR A 116 7.18 -7.22 -5.38
C TYR A 116 6.33 -8.42 -5.81
N VAL A 117 5.79 -8.41 -7.04
CA VAL A 117 5.00 -9.53 -7.56
C VAL A 117 5.82 -10.82 -7.60
N THR A 118 7.06 -10.74 -8.06
CA THR A 118 7.98 -11.88 -8.12
C THR A 118 8.28 -12.42 -6.72
N ALA A 119 8.56 -11.54 -5.77
CA ALA A 119 8.80 -11.92 -4.37
C ALA A 119 7.57 -12.62 -3.77
N LEU A 120 6.37 -12.04 -3.91
CA LEU A 120 5.13 -12.63 -3.39
C LEU A 120 4.83 -14.00 -4.01
N LYS A 121 5.01 -14.15 -5.33
CA LYS A 121 4.82 -15.45 -6.01
C LYS A 121 5.83 -16.48 -5.53
N THR A 122 7.08 -16.09 -5.31
CA THR A 122 8.14 -16.96 -4.74
C THR A 122 7.79 -17.42 -3.32
N MET A 123 7.16 -16.56 -2.53
CA MET A 123 6.64 -16.88 -1.19
C MET A 123 5.40 -17.79 -1.24
N GLY A 124 4.87 -18.12 -2.42
CA GLY A 124 3.70 -18.99 -2.57
C GLY A 124 2.35 -18.25 -2.50
N PHE A 125 2.35 -16.91 -2.58
CA PHE A 125 1.10 -16.17 -2.78
C PHE A 125 0.57 -16.36 -4.19
N ARG A 126 -0.75 -16.46 -4.31
CA ARG A 126 -1.48 -16.52 -5.57
C ARG A 126 -2.14 -15.18 -5.85
N GLU A 127 -1.94 -14.67 -7.04
CA GLU A 127 -2.65 -13.49 -7.54
C GLU A 127 -4.15 -13.78 -7.69
N ARG A 128 -4.98 -12.82 -7.30
CA ARG A 128 -6.44 -12.95 -7.22
C ARG A 128 -7.12 -11.92 -8.09
N GLU A 129 -7.15 -12.21 -9.39
CA GLU A 129 -7.85 -11.36 -10.36
C GLU A 129 -9.37 -11.31 -10.13
N ASP A 130 -9.92 -12.33 -9.48
CA ASP A 130 -11.32 -12.36 -9.06
C ASP A 130 -11.66 -11.32 -7.98
N LEU A 131 -10.64 -10.76 -7.32
CA LEU A 131 -10.78 -9.64 -6.37
C LEU A 131 -10.48 -8.28 -7.01
N ALA A 132 -10.12 -8.23 -8.29
CA ALA A 132 -9.82 -6.98 -8.98
C ALA A 132 -11.03 -6.05 -8.91
N ARG A 133 -10.79 -4.79 -8.53
CA ARG A 133 -11.85 -3.79 -8.50
C ARG A 133 -11.96 -3.07 -9.83
N TYR A 134 -13.20 -2.72 -10.16
CA TYR A 134 -13.52 -1.97 -11.38
C TYR A 134 -14.30 -0.74 -10.98
N ASP A 135 -13.89 0.41 -11.50
CA ASP A 135 -14.66 1.64 -11.40
C ASP A 135 -15.59 1.76 -12.60
N ALA A 136 -16.84 2.12 -12.33
CA ALA A 136 -17.82 2.41 -13.37
C ALA A 136 -17.61 3.85 -13.81
N LEU A 137 -16.96 4.03 -14.96
CA LEU A 137 -16.97 5.32 -15.62
C LEU A 137 -18.41 5.60 -16.03
N HIS A 138 -19.03 6.60 -15.41
CA HIS A 138 -20.35 7.07 -15.80
C HIS A 138 -20.22 7.71 -17.17
N PRO A 139 -20.58 7.00 -18.25
CA PRO A 139 -20.34 7.55 -19.56
C PRO A 139 -21.48 8.53 -19.84
N TYR A 140 -21.15 9.72 -20.34
CA TYR A 140 -22.16 10.69 -20.74
C TYR A 140 -23.10 10.07 -21.78
N PRO A 141 -24.42 10.37 -21.75
CA PRO A 141 -25.34 9.93 -22.80
C PRO A 141 -24.82 10.39 -24.16
N ARG A 142 -24.78 9.49 -25.14
CA ARG A 142 -24.34 9.82 -26.51
C ARG A 142 -25.55 10.23 -27.33
N ARG A 143 -25.42 11.29 -28.12
CA ARG A 143 -26.47 11.66 -29.08
C ARG A 143 -26.39 10.71 -30.28
N ASN A 144 -27.48 10.03 -30.57
CA ASN A 144 -27.61 9.25 -31.79
C ASN A 144 -27.68 10.20 -32.99
N GLU A 145 -26.79 10.05 -33.96
CA GLU A 145 -26.68 10.94 -35.13
C GLU A 145 -27.86 10.83 -36.10
N GLN A 146 -28.59 9.70 -36.08
CA GLN A 146 -29.71 9.41 -36.97
C GLN A 146 -31.04 9.84 -36.37
N THR A 147 -31.22 9.67 -35.06
CA THR A 147 -32.49 9.99 -34.37
C THR A 147 -32.43 11.31 -33.60
N GLY A 148 -31.23 11.84 -33.35
CA GLY A 148 -31.01 13.05 -32.56
C GLY A 148 -31.26 12.87 -31.07
N LEU A 149 -31.70 11.70 -30.61
CA LEU A 149 -32.00 11.41 -29.21
C LEU A 149 -30.74 11.08 -28.42
N LEU A 150 -30.77 11.33 -27.10
CA LEU A 150 -29.71 10.90 -26.19
C LEU A 150 -29.93 9.41 -25.86
N GLU A 151 -28.94 8.59 -26.16
CA GLU A 151 -28.91 7.18 -25.82
C GLU A 151 -27.98 6.94 -24.61
N PRO A 152 -28.35 6.04 -23.69
CA PRO A 152 -27.45 5.62 -22.62
C PRO A 152 -26.19 4.99 -23.22
N SER A 153 -25.03 5.50 -22.84
CA SER A 153 -23.78 4.84 -23.19
C SER A 153 -23.66 3.52 -22.41
N PRO A 154 -23.15 2.43 -23.01
CA PRO A 154 -22.87 1.21 -22.26
C PRO A 154 -21.87 1.51 -21.14
N PRO A 155 -22.04 0.91 -19.94
CA PRO A 155 -21.13 1.15 -18.82
C PRO A 155 -19.70 0.76 -19.22
N GLN A 156 -18.77 1.69 -19.04
CA GLN A 156 -17.36 1.42 -19.22
C GLN A 156 -16.75 1.15 -17.86
N PHE A 157 -16.15 -0.03 -17.71
CA PHE A 157 -15.47 -0.41 -16.47
C PHE A 157 -13.97 -0.24 -16.65
N ARG A 158 -13.33 0.55 -15.78
CA ARG A 158 -11.88 0.65 -15.72
C ARG A 158 -11.38 -0.15 -14.51
N ARG A 159 -10.50 -1.13 -14.74
CA ARG A 159 -9.82 -1.84 -13.64
C ARG A 159 -9.05 -0.82 -12.80
N LEU A 160 -9.35 -0.77 -11.51
CA LEU A 160 -8.56 -0.02 -10.55
C LEU A 160 -7.17 -0.66 -10.45
N LEU A 161 -6.14 0.17 -10.24
CA LEU A 161 -4.78 -0.31 -10.06
C LEU A 161 -4.62 -0.84 -8.64
N ASP A 162 -5.28 -1.95 -8.35
CA ASP A 162 -5.09 -2.71 -7.12
C ASP A 162 -5.01 -4.21 -7.40
N TYR A 163 -3.96 -4.82 -6.84
CA TYR A 163 -3.62 -6.20 -7.09
C TYR A 163 -3.60 -6.96 -5.78
N PHE A 164 -4.39 -8.03 -5.73
CA PHE A 164 -4.53 -8.84 -4.53
C PHE A 164 -3.76 -10.15 -4.69
N PHE A 165 -3.05 -10.52 -3.64
CA PHE A 165 -2.29 -11.74 -3.54
C PHE A 165 -2.70 -12.45 -2.26
N THR A 166 -2.96 -13.76 -2.31
CA THR A 166 -3.42 -14.53 -1.14
C THR A 166 -2.54 -15.74 -0.88
N ARG A 167 -2.26 -16.00 0.41
CA ARG A 167 -1.63 -17.22 0.91
C ARG A 167 -2.31 -17.56 2.24
N ASN A 168 -3.02 -18.68 2.29
CA ASN A 168 -3.87 -19.05 3.44
C ASN A 168 -4.92 -17.94 3.74
N ASP A 169 -4.98 -17.47 4.99
CA ASP A 169 -5.85 -16.37 5.45
C ASP A 169 -5.17 -15.00 5.40
N VAL A 170 -4.03 -14.86 4.72
CA VAL A 170 -3.32 -13.58 4.51
C VAL A 170 -3.63 -13.07 3.10
N VAL A 171 -4.10 -11.83 3.00
CA VAL A 171 -4.15 -11.07 1.75
C VAL A 171 -3.13 -9.94 1.76
N VAL A 172 -2.38 -9.81 0.68
CA VAL A 172 -1.51 -8.68 0.37
C VAL A 172 -2.17 -7.91 -0.77
N GLN A 173 -2.49 -6.64 -0.54
CA GLN A 173 -2.92 -5.72 -1.59
C GLN A 173 -1.74 -4.83 -1.97
N ILE A 174 -1.46 -4.72 -3.26
CA ILE A 174 -0.52 -3.75 -3.82
C ILE A 174 -1.29 -2.73 -4.64
N ILE A 175 -1.09 -1.46 -4.36
CA ILE A 175 -1.56 -0.34 -5.17
C ILE A 175 -0.34 0.25 -5.87
N PRO A 176 -0.14 -0.07 -7.16
CA PRO A 176 0.90 0.56 -7.93
C PRO A 176 0.46 1.92 -8.47
N ARG A 177 1.45 2.74 -8.78
CA ARG A 177 1.31 4.00 -9.48
C ARG A 177 2.47 4.12 -10.48
N ARG A 178 2.23 4.79 -11.61
CA ARG A 178 3.30 5.06 -12.59
C ARG A 178 4.42 5.87 -11.93
N GLU A 179 5.66 5.63 -12.35
CA GLU A 179 6.79 6.38 -11.80
C GLU A 179 6.63 7.88 -12.05
N GLY A 180 6.21 8.27 -13.24
CA GLY A 180 6.03 9.66 -13.62
C GLY A 180 5.32 9.78 -14.96
N ASP A 181 4.92 11.01 -15.31
CA ASP A 181 4.20 11.26 -16.56
C ASP A 181 5.12 11.44 -17.77
N VAL A 182 6.39 11.73 -17.52
CA VAL A 182 7.43 11.86 -18.54
C VAL A 182 8.80 11.45 -17.96
N PRO A 183 9.73 10.91 -18.78
CA PRO A 183 9.53 10.45 -20.15
C PRO A 183 8.71 9.15 -20.24
N ASP A 184 8.41 8.70 -21.46
CA ASP A 184 7.63 7.48 -21.76
C ASP A 184 8.06 6.21 -21.01
N GLU A 185 9.34 6.11 -20.64
CA GLU A 185 9.85 5.01 -19.83
C GLU A 185 9.18 5.00 -18.44
N LYS A 186 9.05 6.15 -17.79
CA LYS A 186 8.40 6.32 -16.49
C LYS A 186 6.89 6.07 -16.54
N LEU A 187 6.27 6.30 -17.70
CA LEU A 187 4.86 5.97 -17.92
C LEU A 187 4.61 4.45 -17.93
N ARG A 188 5.61 3.67 -18.36
CA ARG A 188 5.56 2.19 -18.42
C ARG A 188 6.12 1.54 -17.16
N HIS A 189 6.86 2.27 -16.34
CA HIS A 189 7.41 1.78 -15.09
C HIS A 189 6.40 1.98 -13.94
N ALA A 190 6.02 0.88 -13.30
CA ALA A 190 5.08 0.91 -12.17
C ALA A 190 5.83 0.76 -10.84
N CYS A 191 5.70 1.78 -10.00
CA CYS A 191 6.17 1.81 -8.63
C CYS A 191 5.07 1.35 -7.69
N VAL A 192 5.43 0.86 -6.52
CA VAL A 192 4.44 0.56 -5.48
C VAL A 192 4.20 1.81 -4.62
N GLU A 193 2.98 2.33 -4.63
CA GLU A 193 2.57 3.44 -3.78
C GLU A 193 2.16 2.94 -2.39
N ARG A 194 1.47 1.79 -2.33
CA ARG A 194 1.00 1.20 -1.08
C ARG A 194 1.00 -0.33 -1.12
N ILE A 195 1.35 -0.93 0.01
CA ILE A 195 1.18 -2.35 0.31
C ILE A 195 0.41 -2.50 1.60
N ASP A 196 -0.69 -3.23 1.58
CA ASP A 196 -1.47 -3.59 2.76
C ASP A 196 -1.47 -5.09 2.98
N VAL A 197 -1.32 -5.51 4.23
CA VAL A 197 -1.54 -6.89 4.66
C VAL A 197 -2.76 -6.94 5.56
N ARG A 198 -3.75 -7.74 5.15
CA ARG A 198 -5.04 -7.87 5.82
C ARG A 198 -5.45 -9.34 5.92
N ARG A 199 -6.51 -9.62 6.67
CA ARG A 199 -7.12 -10.96 6.72
C ARG A 199 -7.87 -11.24 5.42
N PHE A 200 -7.71 -12.43 4.87
CA PHE A 200 -8.53 -12.98 3.80
C PHE A 200 -9.64 -13.87 4.38
N GLY A 201 -10.92 -13.61 4.09
CA GLY A 201 -12.05 -14.45 4.53
C GLY A 201 -13.25 -13.65 5.08
N LYS A 202 -14.27 -14.34 5.62
CA LYS A 202 -15.51 -13.69 6.12
C LYS A 202 -15.18 -12.51 7.06
N GLY A 203 -15.62 -11.31 6.66
CA GLY A 203 -15.38 -10.05 7.37
C GLY A 203 -14.42 -9.09 6.65
N SER A 204 -13.62 -9.57 5.68
CA SER A 204 -12.79 -8.67 4.86
C SER A 204 -13.68 -7.92 3.85
N ARG A 205 -13.96 -6.63 4.09
CA ARG A 205 -14.50 -5.77 3.04
C ARG A 205 -13.43 -5.60 1.94
N PRO A 206 -13.77 -5.77 0.66
CA PRO A 206 -12.85 -5.50 -0.45
C PRO A 206 -12.33 -4.06 -0.41
#